data_AF-G3U036-F1
#
_entry.id   AF-G3U036-F1
#
_cell.length_a   1.000
_cell.length_b   1.000
_cell.length_c   1.000
_cell.angle_alpha   90.00
_cell.angle_beta   90.00
_cell.angle_gamma   90.00
#
_symmetry.space_group_name_H-M   'P 1'
#
loop_
_entity.id
_entity.type
_entity.pdbx_description
1 polymer ?
#
loop_
_entity_poly.entity_id
_entity_poly.type
_entity_poly.pdbx_seq_one_letter_code
_entity_poly.pdbx_strand_id
1 'polypeptide(L)'
;LCSNDGCWRPEPDQCLSCRRFSRRRTCIESCNLYDGEFREFENGSICVECDPQCERMEDGILTCHGPGPDNCTKCSHFKDGPNCVEKCPDGLQGANSFIFKYADQDRECHPCHPNCTQGFKIPEKEMRSNKLRPL
;
A
#
# COMPACT_ATOMS: atom_id res chain seq x y z
N LEU A 1 -18.28 2.33 25.68
CA LEU A 1 -17.84 2.02 24.31
C LEU A 1 -19.05 1.80 23.40
N CYS A 2 -20.06 1.06 23.85
CA CYS A 2 -21.38 1.00 23.19
C CYS A 2 -22.12 2.35 23.24
N SER A 3 -23.00 2.57 22.27
CA SER A 3 -23.96 3.69 22.23
C SER A 3 -25.15 3.45 23.19
N ASN A 4 -26.15 4.34 23.14
CA ASN A 4 -27.39 4.18 23.88
C ASN A 4 -28.33 3.10 23.29
N ASP A 5 -28.00 2.52 22.14
CA ASP A 5 -28.76 1.42 21.53
C ASP A 5 -28.65 0.11 22.33
N GLY A 6 -27.70 0.05 23.27
CA GLY A 6 -27.52 -1.06 24.18
C GLY A 6 -26.47 -2.08 23.72
N CYS A 7 -26.34 -3.13 24.52
CA CYS A 7 -25.38 -4.21 24.32
C CYS A 7 -26.01 -5.56 24.64
N TRP A 8 -25.61 -6.60 23.92
CA TRP A 8 -26.02 -7.98 24.17
C TRP A 8 -25.33 -8.54 25.43
N ARG A 9 -24.08 -8.13 25.69
CA ARG A 9 -23.25 -8.53 26.85
C ARG A 9 -22.30 -7.37 27.24
N PRO A 10 -21.62 -7.44 28.41
CA PRO A 10 -20.71 -6.39 28.86
C PRO A 10 -19.49 -6.16 27.97
N GLU A 11 -19.11 -7.13 27.12
CA GLU A 11 -17.90 -7.04 26.31
C GLU A 11 -18.01 -6.01 25.16
N PRO A 12 -16.92 -5.31 24.79
CA PRO A 12 -16.96 -4.23 23.79
C PRO A 12 -17.27 -4.68 22.35
N ASP A 13 -17.23 -5.98 22.08
CA ASP A 13 -17.61 -6.60 20.81
C ASP A 13 -19.09 -7.01 20.75
N GLN A 14 -19.83 -6.82 21.84
CA GLN A 14 -21.22 -7.22 22.00
C GLN A 14 -22.19 -6.02 22.00
N CYS A 15 -21.70 -4.84 21.62
CA CYS A 15 -22.53 -3.65 21.42
C CYS A 15 -23.46 -3.82 20.19
N LEU A 16 -24.69 -3.28 20.25
CA LEU A 16 -25.52 -3.16 19.03
C LEU A 16 -24.91 -2.15 18.06
N SER A 17 -24.42 -1.03 18.59
CA SER A 17 -23.70 -0.01 17.83
C SER A 17 -22.64 0.66 18.70
N CYS A 18 -21.57 1.14 18.06
CA CYS A 18 -20.47 1.82 18.74
C CYS A 18 -20.79 3.30 18.92
N ARG A 19 -20.41 3.86 20.08
CA ARG A 19 -20.60 5.30 20.34
C ARG A 19 -19.65 6.19 19.53
N ARG A 20 -18.46 5.68 19.23
CA ARG A 20 -17.34 6.40 18.60
C ARG A 20 -16.92 5.67 17.33
N PHE A 21 -15.97 4.75 17.46
CA PHE A 21 -15.44 3.97 16.35
C PHE A 21 -15.55 2.47 16.59
N SER A 22 -15.45 1.70 15.53
CA SER A 22 -15.32 0.25 15.58
C SER A 22 -14.07 -0.20 14.84
N ARG A 23 -13.34 -1.15 15.46
CA ARG A 23 -12.31 -1.93 14.78
C ARG A 23 -12.87 -3.33 14.60
N ARG A 24 -13.18 -3.68 13.35
CA ARG A 24 -13.91 -4.91 13.01
C ARG A 24 -15.28 -4.96 13.70
N ARG A 25 -15.42 -5.69 14.81
CA ARG A 25 -16.66 -5.78 15.61
C ARG A 25 -16.52 -5.19 17.01
N THR A 26 -15.34 -4.70 17.37
CA THR A 26 -15.06 -4.21 18.72
C THR A 26 -15.17 -2.69 18.72
N CYS A 27 -15.97 -2.14 19.63
CA CYS A 27 -16.04 -0.69 19.79
C CYS A 27 -14.80 -0.17 20.49
N ILE A 28 -14.18 0.85 19.90
CA ILE A 28 -12.95 1.49 20.39
C ILE A 28 -13.14 3.01 20.51
N GLU A 29 -12.22 3.65 21.22
CA GLU A 29 -12.32 5.10 21.47
C GLU A 29 -11.74 5.95 20.34
N SER A 30 -10.67 5.50 19.69
CA SER A 30 -9.96 6.19 18.62
C SER A 30 -9.27 5.19 17.68
N CYS A 31 -9.17 5.53 16.39
CA CYS A 31 -8.36 4.81 15.41
C CYS A 31 -6.87 5.19 15.53
N ASN A 32 -6.00 4.31 15.06
CA ASN A 32 -4.54 4.49 15.00
C ASN A 32 -4.13 5.37 13.79
N LEU A 33 -4.58 6.62 13.75
CA LEU A 33 -4.38 7.50 12.58
C LEU A 33 -2.93 7.98 12.44
N TYR A 34 -2.31 8.34 13.57
CA TYR A 34 -0.99 8.97 13.62
C TYR A 34 0.05 8.12 14.36
N ASP A 35 -0.41 7.22 15.23
CA ASP A 35 0.38 6.40 16.13
C ASP A 35 -0.21 4.98 16.25
N GLY A 36 0.53 4.08 16.90
CA GLY A 36 0.14 2.67 17.08
C GLY A 36 0.99 1.68 16.27
N GLU A 37 0.87 0.39 16.62
CA GLU A 37 1.63 -0.69 15.98
C GLU A 37 1.26 -0.90 14.51
N PHE A 38 0.01 -0.62 14.15
CA PHE A 38 -0.50 -0.67 12.79
C PHE A 38 -1.24 0.64 12.54
N ARG A 39 -1.07 1.18 11.33
CA ARG A 39 -1.70 2.44 10.94
C ARG A 39 -3.05 2.18 10.35
N GLU A 40 -3.99 3.04 10.70
CA GLU A 40 -5.37 2.95 10.28
C GLU A 40 -5.79 4.26 9.62
N PHE A 41 -6.83 4.18 8.81
CA PHE A 41 -7.61 5.33 8.39
C PHE A 41 -9.05 5.19 8.89
N GLU A 42 -9.73 6.32 8.97
CA GLU A 42 -11.12 6.40 9.38
C GLU A 42 -12.04 6.34 8.14
N ASN A 43 -12.87 5.29 8.05
CA ASN A 43 -13.95 5.21 7.07
C ASN A 43 -15.29 5.44 7.77
N GLY A 44 -15.63 6.70 8.03
CA GLY A 44 -16.77 7.06 8.86
C GLY A 44 -16.53 6.63 10.32
N SER A 45 -17.31 5.69 10.84
CA SER A 45 -17.15 5.22 12.23
C SER A 45 -16.37 3.90 12.33
N ILE A 46 -15.66 3.50 11.28
CA ILE A 46 -14.93 2.24 11.21
C ILE A 46 -13.44 2.54 11.00
N CYS A 47 -12.60 2.01 11.89
CA CYS A 47 -11.16 2.03 11.75
C CYS A 47 -10.73 0.86 10.86
N VAL A 48 -10.04 1.17 9.77
CA VAL A 48 -9.57 0.19 8.79
C VAL A 48 -8.06 0.31 8.67
N GLU A 49 -7.38 -0.83 8.69
CA GLU A 49 -5.92 -0.90 8.59
C GLU A 49 -5.43 -0.48 7.20
N CYS A 50 -4.34 0.28 7.16
CA CYS A 50 -3.65 0.63 5.92
C CYS A 50 -3.01 -0.62 5.27
N ASP A 51 -2.69 -0.51 3.98
CA ASP A 51 -1.97 -1.57 3.30
C ASP A 51 -0.55 -1.77 3.89
N PRO A 52 -0.05 -3.01 4.02
CA PRO A 52 1.30 -3.29 4.50
C PRO A 52 2.42 -2.62 3.67
N GLN A 53 2.14 -2.24 2.42
CA GLN A 53 3.08 -1.51 1.57
C GLN A 53 3.16 -0.01 1.87
N CYS A 54 2.28 0.53 2.72
CA CYS A 54 2.34 1.93 3.12
C CYS A 54 3.45 2.16 4.16
N GLU A 55 4.31 3.16 3.91
CA GLU A 55 5.34 3.58 4.87
C GLU A 55 4.67 4.27 6.06
N ARG A 56 5.04 3.89 7.29
CA ARG A 56 4.50 4.50 8.51
C ARG A 56 4.96 5.96 8.58
N MET A 57 4.01 6.88 8.49
CA MET A 57 4.29 8.32 8.48
C MET A 57 4.36 8.89 9.91
N GLU A 58 5.26 9.81 10.20
CA GLU A 58 5.36 10.46 11.51
C GLU A 58 4.88 11.92 11.45
N ASP A 59 5.04 12.69 12.53
CA ASP A 59 4.77 14.14 12.58
C ASP A 59 3.31 14.56 12.26
N GLY A 60 2.34 13.74 12.65
CA GLY A 60 0.92 14.04 12.43
C GLY A 60 0.47 13.89 10.98
N ILE A 61 1.25 13.20 10.15
CA ILE A 61 0.89 12.86 8.78
C ILE A 61 0.18 11.51 8.76
N LEU A 62 -0.94 11.42 8.05
CA LEU A 62 -1.66 10.17 7.84
C LEU A 62 -0.82 9.20 6.99
N THR A 63 -0.93 7.90 7.26
CA THR A 63 -0.18 6.87 6.50
C THR A 63 -0.90 6.44 5.22
N CYS A 64 -2.23 6.40 5.26
CA CYS A 64 -3.05 6.10 4.11
C CYS A 64 -4.36 6.90 4.18
N HIS A 65 -5.02 7.05 3.03
CA HIS A 65 -6.31 7.74 2.89
C HIS A 65 -7.47 6.79 2.58
N GLY A 66 -7.18 5.49 2.49
CA GLY A 66 -8.11 4.47 2.04
C GLY A 66 -7.48 3.08 2.11
N PRO A 67 -8.27 2.02 1.85
CA PRO A 67 -7.75 0.67 1.83
C PRO A 67 -6.96 0.42 0.54
N GLY A 68 -5.99 -0.48 0.61
CA GLY A 68 -5.22 -0.92 -0.54
C GLY A 68 -3.95 -0.09 -0.83
N PRO A 69 -3.08 -0.62 -1.70
CA PRO A 69 -1.73 -0.08 -1.91
C PRO A 69 -1.68 1.20 -2.73
N ASP A 70 -2.79 1.61 -3.34
CA ASP A 70 -2.94 2.84 -4.12
C ASP A 70 -3.27 4.07 -3.26
N ASN A 71 -3.65 3.86 -2.01
CA ASN A 71 -4.10 4.91 -1.09
C ASN A 71 -3.04 5.28 -0.04
N CYS A 72 -1.81 4.80 -0.19
CA CYS A 72 -0.71 5.17 0.69
C CYS A 72 -0.25 6.60 0.44
N THR A 73 0.08 7.33 1.51
CA THR A 73 0.74 8.64 1.39
C THR A 73 2.16 8.50 0.86
N LYS A 74 2.84 7.41 1.24
CA LYS A 74 4.17 7.04 0.74
C LYS A 74 4.34 5.51 0.75
N CYS A 75 5.03 4.98 -0.26
CA CYS A 75 5.31 3.55 -0.38
C CYS A 75 6.56 3.17 0.42
N SER A 76 6.48 2.07 1.17
CA SER A 76 7.59 1.51 1.94
C SER A 76 8.72 0.97 1.03
N HIS A 77 8.35 0.30 -0.05
CA HIS A 77 9.29 -0.34 -0.98
C HIS A 77 9.35 0.38 -2.33
N PHE A 78 8.55 -0.05 -3.31
CA PHE A 78 8.50 0.50 -4.66
C PHE A 78 7.09 0.95 -5.01
N LYS A 79 6.98 1.77 -6.06
CA LYS A 79 5.71 2.27 -6.57
C LYS A 79 5.54 1.87 -8.03
N ASP A 80 4.55 1.04 -8.33
CA ASP A 80 4.17 0.68 -9.69
C ASP A 80 2.90 1.43 -10.13
N GLY A 81 3.10 2.54 -10.85
CA GLY A 81 2.01 3.44 -11.22
C GLY A 81 1.38 4.04 -9.95
N PRO A 82 0.08 3.83 -9.68
CA PRO A 82 -0.54 4.29 -8.43
C PRO A 82 -0.26 3.37 -7.24
N ASN A 83 0.11 2.10 -7.44
CA ASN A 83 0.15 1.09 -6.38
C ASN A 83 1.52 0.97 -5.73
N CYS A 84 1.58 0.90 -4.41
CA CYS A 84 2.77 0.47 -3.68
C CYS A 84 2.96 -1.05 -3.78
N VAL A 85 4.17 -1.49 -4.09
CA VAL A 85 4.51 -2.91 -4.27
C VAL A 85 5.84 -3.25 -3.60
N GLU A 86 5.97 -4.49 -3.13
CA GLU A 86 7.19 -4.98 -2.48
C GLU A 86 8.36 -5.10 -3.46
N LYS A 87 8.07 -5.45 -4.71
CA LYS A 87 9.03 -5.53 -5.81
C LYS A 87 8.35 -5.15 -7.12
N CYS A 88 9.07 -4.45 -8.00
CA CYS A 88 8.58 -4.21 -9.36
C CYS A 88 8.34 -5.53 -10.12
N PRO A 89 7.29 -5.62 -10.96
CA PRO A 89 6.99 -6.78 -11.79
C PRO A 89 8.21 -7.29 -12.57
N ASP A 90 8.59 -8.55 -12.37
CA ASP A 90 9.78 -9.16 -12.96
C ASP A 90 9.41 -10.53 -13.54
N GLY A 91 8.66 -10.51 -14.64
CA GLY A 91 8.16 -11.71 -15.31
C GLY A 91 6.71 -12.07 -14.99
N LEU A 92 5.86 -11.08 -14.68
CA LEU A 92 4.42 -11.32 -14.53
C LEU A 92 3.78 -11.59 -15.91
N GLN A 93 2.89 -12.58 -16.00
CA GLN A 93 2.15 -12.88 -17.23
C GLN A 93 1.16 -11.74 -17.52
N GLY A 94 1.46 -10.92 -18.53
CA GLY A 94 0.53 -9.91 -19.06
C GLY A 94 -0.45 -10.51 -20.07
N ALA A 95 -1.25 -9.63 -20.69
CA ALA A 95 -2.27 -10.03 -21.66
C ALA A 95 -1.70 -10.77 -22.90
N ASN A 96 -0.54 -10.32 -23.40
CA ASN A 96 0.08 -10.86 -24.62
C ASN A 96 1.54 -11.30 -24.45
N SER A 97 2.21 -10.90 -23.36
CA SER A 97 3.63 -11.15 -23.11
C SER A 97 3.95 -11.03 -21.62
N PHE A 98 5.14 -11.47 -21.22
CA PHE A 98 5.66 -11.23 -19.87
C PHE A 98 5.96 -9.73 -19.66
N ILE A 99 5.58 -9.23 -18.48
CA ILE A 99 5.80 -7.86 -18.04
C ILE A 99 7.05 -7.83 -17.16
N PHE A 100 8.04 -7.07 -17.61
CA PHE A 100 9.24 -6.75 -16.85
C PHE A 100 9.29 -5.25 -16.61
N LYS A 101 9.51 -4.87 -15.36
CA LYS A 101 9.71 -3.50 -14.90
C LYS A 101 10.93 -3.44 -14.01
N TYR A 102 11.59 -2.30 -14.00
CA TYR A 102 12.73 -2.03 -13.12
C TYR A 102 12.42 -0.81 -12.26
N ALA A 103 12.98 -0.79 -11.05
CA ALA A 103 12.91 0.37 -10.17
C ALA A 103 13.98 1.39 -10.58
N ASP A 104 13.62 2.67 -10.60
CA ASP A 104 14.56 3.78 -10.72
C ASP A 104 15.15 4.19 -9.35
N GLN A 105 15.84 5.33 -9.31
CA GLN A 105 16.45 5.89 -8.11
C GLN A 105 15.40 6.35 -7.07
N ASP A 106 14.21 6.72 -7.53
CA ASP A 106 13.08 7.17 -6.71
C ASP A 106 12.19 6.00 -6.27
N ARG A 107 12.59 4.76 -6.61
CA ARG A 107 11.86 3.51 -6.34
C ARG A 107 10.53 3.43 -7.11
N GLU A 108 10.41 4.14 -8.22
CA GLU A 108 9.29 4.00 -9.15
C GLU A 108 9.57 2.91 -10.20
N CYS A 109 8.57 2.09 -10.49
CA CYS A 109 8.67 0.99 -11.43
C CYS A 109 8.38 1.45 -12.85
N HIS A 110 9.37 1.31 -13.73
CA HIS A 110 9.28 1.67 -15.14
C HIS A 110 9.33 0.44 -16.03
N PRO A 111 8.62 0.43 -17.18
CA PRO A 111 8.66 -0.68 -18.12
C PRO A 111 10.07 -0.90 -18.65
N CYS A 112 10.49 -2.16 -18.70
CA CYS A 112 11.71 -2.55 -19.40
C CYS A 112 11.51 -2.42 -20.92
N HIS A 113 12.63 -2.38 -21.64
CA HIS A 113 12.61 -2.42 -23.10
C HIS A 113 11.90 -3.70 -23.62
N PRO A 114 11.13 -3.67 -24.73
CA PRO A 114 10.41 -4.83 -25.26
C PRO A 114 11.29 -6.08 -25.54
N ASN A 115 12.58 -5.87 -25.80
CA ASN A 115 13.55 -6.96 -26.01
C ASN A 115 14.14 -7.53 -24.71
N CYS A 116 13.71 -7.04 -23.54
CA CYS A 116 14.13 -7.57 -22.25
C CYS A 116 13.42 -8.90 -21.98
N THR A 117 14.01 -10.00 -22.45
CA THR A 117 13.42 -11.35 -22.32
C THR A 117 13.93 -12.14 -21.11
N GLN A 118 14.95 -11.66 -20.39
CA GLN A 118 15.67 -12.42 -19.36
C GLN A 118 16.06 -11.61 -18.11
N GLY A 119 15.27 -10.61 -17.70
CA GLY A 119 15.48 -9.90 -16.42
C GLY A 119 16.77 -9.07 -16.31
N PHE A 120 17.57 -8.95 -17.38
CA PHE A 120 18.64 -7.97 -17.45
C PHE A 120 18.01 -6.58 -17.50
N LYS A 121 18.09 -5.87 -16.38
CA LYS A 121 17.61 -4.49 -16.20
C LYS A 121 18.41 -3.56 -17.12
N ILE A 122 18.02 -3.45 -18.39
CA ILE A 122 18.58 -2.46 -19.33
C ILE A 122 17.63 -1.27 -19.35
N PRO A 123 17.98 -0.11 -18.75
CA PRO A 123 17.18 1.10 -18.84
C PRO A 123 17.05 1.55 -20.31
N GLU A 124 15.88 2.02 -20.71
CA GLU A 124 15.63 2.48 -22.09
C GLU A 124 16.60 3.60 -22.52
N LYS A 125 17.05 4.42 -21.56
CA LYS A 125 18.03 5.49 -21.78
C LYS A 125 19.40 4.99 -22.25
N GLU A 126 19.76 3.73 -21.95
CA GLU A 126 21.04 3.14 -22.38
C GLU A 126 21.02 2.63 -23.82
N MET A 127 19.85 2.35 -24.40
CA MET A 127 19.77 1.86 -25.79
C MET A 127 19.86 2.96 -26.85
N ARG A 128 19.64 4.24 -26.51
CA ARG A 128 19.83 5.37 -27.44
C ARG A 128 21.30 5.77 -27.62
N SER A 129 22.21 5.19 -26.85
CA SER A 129 23.64 5.35 -27.05
C SER A 129 24.20 4.03 -27.55
N ASN A 130 24.60 4.03 -28.82
CA ASN A 130 25.29 2.94 -29.49
C ASN A 130 26.67 2.67 -28.82
N LYS A 131 26.67 2.17 -27.59
CA LYS A 131 27.85 1.73 -26.85
C LYS A 131 27.64 0.29 -26.42
N LEU A 132 28.03 -0.62 -27.31
CA LEU A 132 28.58 -1.90 -26.90
C LEU A 132 29.50 -1.72 -25.69
N ARG A 133 29.41 -2.63 -24.71
CA ARG A 133 30.58 -3.38 -24.25
C ARG A 133 30.17 -4.61 -23.42
N PRO A 134 31.05 -5.62 -23.28
CA PRO A 134 30.95 -6.85 -24.05
C PRO A 134 30.98 -8.12 -23.18
N LEU A 135 30.74 -9.27 -23.81
CA LEU A 135 31.73 -10.35 -23.81
C LEU A 135 32.19 -10.57 -25.25
#